data_AF-A0A524NUQ3-F1
#
_entry.id   AF-A0A524NUQ3-F1
#
_cell.length_a   1.000
_cell.length_b   1.000
_cell.length_c   1.000
_cell.angle_alpha   90.00
_cell.angle_beta   90.00
_cell.angle_gamma   90.00
#
_symmetry.space_group_name_H-M   'P 1'
#
loop_
_entity.id
_entity.type
_entity.pdbx_description
1 polymer ?
#
loop_
_entity_poly.entity_id
_entity_poly.type
_entity_poly.pdbx_seq_one_letter_code
_entity_poly.pdbx_strand_id
1 'polypeptide(L)'
;MESNGIPDKKQRVGIITRNFFLHIHATRVHMHSMKPTYTFGLGIILGFLFLVMVLTGVILMIYYTPSMETAYQSVKDIVNVVPGGRIIRNMHRWA
;
A
#
# COMPACT_ATOMS: atom_id res chain seq x y z
N MET A 1 -4.55 -24.09 44.64
CA MET A 1 -4.04 -22.71 44.76
C MET A 1 -3.75 -22.21 43.37
N GLU A 2 -4.69 -21.44 42.86
CA GLU A 2 -4.86 -21.00 41.48
C GLU A 2 -3.76 -20.00 41.10
N SER A 3 -2.71 -20.51 40.43
CA SER A 3 -1.63 -19.68 39.90
C SER A 3 -2.08 -19.14 38.54
N ASN A 4 -2.74 -17.98 38.59
CA ASN A 4 -2.96 -17.00 37.53
C ASN A 4 -2.48 -17.43 36.13
N GLY A 5 -3.42 -17.71 35.23
CA GLY A 5 -3.20 -18.09 33.83
C GLY A 5 -2.62 -16.99 32.93
N ILE A 6 -1.62 -16.27 33.39
CA ILE A 6 -0.84 -15.34 32.59
C ILE A 6 0.33 -16.13 31.98
N PRO A 7 0.32 -16.42 30.67
CA PRO A 7 1.41 -17.15 30.02
C PRO A 7 2.73 -16.37 30.11
N ASP A 8 3.81 -17.08 30.39
CA ASP A 8 5.18 -16.57 30.55
C ASP A 8 5.63 -15.71 29.35
N LYS A 9 6.43 -14.66 29.61
CA LYS A 9 6.87 -13.72 28.57
C LYS A 9 7.58 -14.42 27.40
N LYS A 10 8.36 -15.48 27.64
CA LYS A 10 9.06 -16.21 26.58
C LYS A 10 8.09 -17.04 25.74
N GLN A 11 7.08 -17.66 26.36
CA GLN A 11 6.02 -18.35 25.63
C GLN A 11 5.21 -17.40 24.75
N ARG A 12 4.88 -16.19 25.24
CA ARG A 12 4.18 -15.16 24.46
C ARG A 12 4.96 -14.74 23.21
N VAL A 13 6.27 -14.51 23.34
CA VAL A 13 7.12 -14.14 22.19
C VAL A 13 7.21 -15.30 21.20
N GLY A 14 7.35 -16.55 21.66
CA GLY A 14 7.40 -17.73 20.79
C GLY A 14 6.12 -17.97 19.97
N ILE A 15 4.95 -17.61 20.49
CA ILE A 15 3.67 -17.67 19.76
C ILE A 15 3.61 -16.58 18.67
N ILE A 16 4.16 -15.40 18.93
CA ILE A 16 4.18 -14.27 17.99
C ILE A 16 5.10 -14.57 16.80
N THR A 17 6.32 -15.10 17.04
CA THR A 17 7.27 -15.41 15.96
C THR A 17 6.84 -16.59 15.09
N ARG A 18 5.98 -17.48 15.60
CA ARG A 18 5.43 -18.62 14.85
C ARG A 18 4.26 -18.23 13.93
N ASN A 19 3.66 -17.07 14.11
CA ASN A 19 2.55 -16.60 13.30
C ASN A 19 3.04 -15.58 12.26
N PHE A 20 2.92 -15.92 10.98
CA PHE A 20 3.36 -15.07 9.86
C PHE A 20 2.80 -13.64 9.93
N PHE A 21 1.53 -13.50 10.31
CA PHE A 21 0.88 -12.19 10.46
C PHE A 21 1.42 -11.37 11.63
N LEU A 22 1.74 -12.02 12.76
CA LEU A 22 2.31 -11.34 13.92
C LEU A 22 3.80 -11.04 13.74
N HIS A 23 4.48 -11.73 12.82
CA HIS A 23 5.84 -11.40 12.41
C HIS A 23 5.89 -10.15 11.50
N ILE A 24 4.94 -10.01 10.56
CA ILE A 24 4.88 -8.86 9.64
C ILE A 24 4.49 -7.57 10.37
N HIS A 25 3.55 -7.64 11.32
CA HIS A 25 3.14 -6.47 12.09
C HIS A 25 3.97 -6.35 13.37
N ALA A 26 5.05 -5.55 13.32
CA ALA A 26 5.92 -5.29 14.46
C ALA A 26 5.10 -4.82 15.68
N THR A 27 4.90 -5.71 16.65
CA THR A 27 3.97 -5.50 17.79
C THR A 27 4.53 -4.54 18.85
N ARG A 28 5.76 -4.04 18.64
CA ARG A 28 6.50 -3.21 19.61
C ARG A 28 7.20 -2.07 18.87
N VAL A 29 6.60 -0.89 18.92
CA VAL A 29 7.23 0.37 18.48
C VAL A 29 7.57 1.17 19.74
N HIS A 30 8.76 1.77 19.77
CA HIS A 30 9.21 2.59 20.89
C HIS A 30 8.32 3.85 21.00
N MET A 31 7.75 4.12 22.18
CA MET A 31 6.72 5.15 22.41
C MET A 31 7.18 6.57 21.98
N HIS A 32 8.50 6.84 22.03
CA HIS A 32 9.07 8.11 21.60
C HIS A 32 9.09 8.31 20.07
N SER A 33 9.11 7.21 19.30
CA SER A 33 9.04 7.22 17.83
C SER A 33 7.61 7.27 17.29
N MET A 34 6.59 7.07 18.14
CA MET A 34 5.17 7.24 17.77
C MET A 34 4.67 8.68 17.95
N LYS A 35 5.55 9.63 18.26
CA LYS A 35 5.18 11.04 18.23
C LYS A 35 4.91 11.42 16.76
N PRO A 36 3.67 11.83 16.41
CA PRO A 36 3.29 12.12 15.02
C PRO A 36 4.12 13.26 14.41
N THR A 37 4.80 14.06 15.24
CA THR A 37 5.73 15.12 14.85
C THR A 37 7.04 14.61 14.24
N TYR A 38 7.50 13.39 14.54
CA TYR A 38 8.79 12.87 14.01
C TYR A 38 8.64 12.14 12.68
N THR A 39 7.54 11.42 12.47
CA THR A 39 7.28 10.72 11.20
C THR A 39 6.40 11.55 10.26
N PHE A 40 5.75 12.63 10.72
CA PHE A 40 4.83 13.46 9.92
C PHE A 40 3.72 12.68 9.19
N GLY A 41 3.47 11.43 9.58
CA GLY A 41 2.61 10.52 8.81
C GLY A 41 3.18 10.11 7.45
N LEU A 42 4.45 10.37 7.16
CA LEU A 42 5.10 10.10 5.86
C LEU A 42 4.95 8.66 5.41
N GLY A 43 5.02 7.68 6.32
CA GLY A 43 4.78 6.27 5.97
C GLY A 43 3.36 5.98 5.48
N ILE A 44 2.35 6.59 6.12
CA ILE A 44 0.94 6.46 5.71
C ILE A 44 0.71 7.20 4.39
N ILE A 45 1.30 8.39 4.24
CA ILE A 45 1.26 9.17 3.00
C ILE A 45 1.89 8.36 1.86
N LEU A 46 3.07 7.77 2.07
CA LEU A 46 3.75 6.94 1.07
C LEU A 46 2.92 5.70 0.69
N GLY A 47 2.31 5.03 1.67
CA GLY A 47 1.40 3.90 1.42
C GLY A 47 0.15 4.31 0.65
N PHE A 48 -0.42 5.48 0.96
CA PHE A 48 -1.57 6.03 0.24
C PHE A 48 -1.21 6.41 -1.21
N LEU A 49 -0.07 7.08 -1.43
CA LEU A 49 0.43 7.41 -2.78
C LEU A 49 0.70 6.14 -3.59
N PHE A 50 1.33 5.13 -2.98
CA PHE A 50 1.57 3.84 -3.62
C PHE A 50 0.26 3.15 -4.05
N LEU A 51 -0.77 3.19 -3.21
CA LEU A 51 -2.08 2.64 -3.56
C LEU A 51 -2.69 3.38 -4.76
N VAL A 52 -2.65 4.70 -4.77
CA VAL A 52 -3.15 5.53 -5.88
C VAL A 52 -2.37 5.24 -7.17
N MET A 53 -1.05 5.11 -7.10
CA MET A 53 -0.18 4.72 -8.22
C MET A 53 -0.60 3.38 -8.82
N VAL A 54 -0.77 2.35 -7.98
CA VAL A 54 -1.15 1.00 -8.45
C VAL A 54 -2.55 1.01 -9.07
N LEU A 55 -3.54 1.62 -8.40
CA LEU A 55 -4.91 1.66 -8.92
C LEU A 55 -5.00 2.37 -10.27
N THR A 56 -4.37 3.54 -10.40
CA THR A 56 -4.35 4.29 -11.66
C THR A 56 -3.57 3.53 -12.74
N GLY A 57 -2.47 2.86 -12.40
CA GLY A 57 -1.68 2.05 -13.34
C GLY A 57 -2.42 0.82 -13.86
N VAL A 58 -3.14 0.11 -12.98
CA VAL A 58 -3.96 -1.06 -13.36
C VAL A 58 -5.10 -0.63 -14.28
N ILE A 59 -5.76 0.49 -14.00
CA ILE A 59 -6.78 1.05 -14.89
C ILE A 59 -6.17 1.33 -16.28
N LEU A 60 -4.99 1.93 -16.35
CA LEU A 60 -4.30 2.18 -17.62
C LEU A 60 -3.95 0.88 -18.37
N MET A 61 -3.51 -0.15 -17.66
CA MET A 61 -3.20 -1.47 -18.24
C MET A 61 -4.42 -2.15 -18.85
N ILE A 62 -5.61 -2.04 -18.23
CA ILE A 62 -6.85 -2.66 -18.76
C ILE A 62 -7.23 -2.07 -20.13
N TYR A 63 -7.00 -0.77 -20.34
CA TYR A 63 -7.29 -0.09 -21.61
C TYR A 63 -6.10 -0.08 -22.59
N TYR A 64 -4.94 -0.60 -22.18
CA TYR A 64 -3.74 -0.60 -23.01
C TYR A 64 -3.63 -1.89 -23.82
N THR A 65 -3.66 -1.77 -25.15
CA THR A 65 -3.38 -2.90 -26.06
C THR A 65 -1.91 -2.84 -26.51
N PRO A 66 -1.06 -3.83 -26.15
CA PRO A 66 0.35 -3.86 -26.52
C PRO A 66 0.53 -4.33 -27.98
N SER A 67 0.18 -3.50 -28.96
CA SER A 67 0.46 -3.75 -30.38
C SER A 67 0.95 -2.48 -31.06
N MET A 68 1.98 -2.58 -31.90
CA MET A 68 2.60 -1.40 -32.53
C MET A 68 1.63 -0.60 -33.40
N GLU A 69 0.63 -1.25 -33.99
CA GLU A 69 -0.38 -0.61 -34.84
C GLU A 69 -1.49 0.08 -34.03
N THR A 70 -1.88 -0.48 -32.88
CA THR A 70 -3.01 0.02 -32.06
C THR A 70 -2.60 0.72 -30.77
N ALA A 71 -1.31 0.72 -30.40
CA ALA A 71 -0.81 1.38 -29.19
C ALA A 71 -1.11 2.89 -29.19
N TYR A 72 -0.96 3.54 -30.36
CA TYR A 72 -1.22 4.98 -30.46
C TYR A 72 -2.70 5.33 -30.33
N GLN A 73 -3.59 4.47 -30.85
CA GLN A 73 -5.04 4.65 -30.71
C GLN A 73 -5.51 4.33 -29.29
N SER A 74 -4.97 3.28 -28.68
CA SER A 74 -5.27 2.91 -27.28
C SER A 74 -4.98 4.09 -26.32
N VAL A 75 -3.87 4.80 -26.51
CA VAL A 75 -3.55 6.00 -25.71
C VAL A 75 -4.51 7.16 -25.99
N LYS A 76 -4.99 7.33 -27.23
CA LYS A 76 -5.99 8.35 -27.57
C LYS A 76 -7.36 8.05 -26.97
N ASP A 77 -7.76 6.79 -26.95
CA ASP A 77 -9.02 6.35 -26.35
C ASP A 77 -8.99 6.55 -24.83
N ILE A 78 -7.87 6.24 -24.17
CA ILE A 78 -7.64 6.55 -22.75
C ILE A 78 -7.73 8.07 -22.47
N VAL A 79 -7.32 8.92 -23.40
CA VAL A 79 -7.29 10.38 -23.20
C VAL A 79 -8.65 11.04 -23.51
N ASN A 80 -9.39 10.55 -24.50
CA ASN A 80 -10.58 11.23 -25.04
C ASN A 80 -11.90 10.50 -24.75
N VAL A 81 -11.89 9.18 -24.57
CA VAL A 81 -13.10 8.36 -24.38
C VAL A 81 -13.34 8.06 -22.90
N VAL A 82 -12.26 7.93 -22.09
CA VAL A 82 -12.38 7.76 -20.64
C VAL A 82 -12.64 9.13 -19.99
N PRO A 83 -13.83 9.36 -19.38
CA PRO A 83 -14.09 10.61 -18.67
C PRO A 83 -13.09 10.76 -17.52
N GLY A 84 -12.24 11.80 -17.60
CA GLY A 84 -11.17 12.02 -16.63
C GLY A 84 -9.87 11.22 -16.88
N GLY A 85 -9.72 10.54 -18.02
CA GLY A 85 -8.52 9.76 -18.33
C GLY A 85 -7.22 10.59 -18.37
N ARG A 86 -7.29 11.88 -18.75
CA ARG A 86 -6.18 12.84 -18.58
C ARG A 86 -5.79 13.03 -17.11
N ILE A 87 -6.77 13.10 -16.21
CA ILE A 87 -6.55 13.28 -14.78
C ILE A 87 -5.93 12.02 -14.20
N ILE A 88 -6.45 10.83 -14.53
CA ILE A 88 -5.93 9.53 -14.07
C ILE A 88 -4.48 9.33 -14.51
N ARG A 89 -4.16 9.63 -15.78
CA ARG A 89 -2.80 9.51 -16.31
C ARG A 89 -1.85 10.53 -15.70
N ASN A 90 -2.31 11.74 -15.42
CA ASN A 90 -1.51 12.74 -14.72
C ASN A 90 -1.30 12.27 -13.27
N MET A 91 -2.34 11.87 -12.54
CA MET A 91 -2.25 11.31 -11.19
C MET A 91 -1.28 10.13 -11.10
N HIS A 92 -1.31 9.19 -12.05
CA HIS A 92 -0.33 8.11 -12.11
C HIS A 92 1.12 8.61 -12.26
N ARG A 93 1.32 9.75 -12.92
CA ARG A 93 2.65 10.36 -13.10
C ARG A 93 3.12 11.17 -11.89
N TRP A 94 2.21 11.64 -11.04
CA TRP A 94 2.48 12.54 -9.91
C TRP A 94 2.35 11.87 -8.54
N ALA A 95 1.67 10.72 -8.46
CA ALA A 95 1.66 9.85 -7.28
C ALA A 95 3.03 9.23 -7.05
#